data_AF-A0A2W6UXQ2-F1
#
_entry.id   AF-A0A2W6UXQ2-F1
#
_cell.length_a   1.000
_cell.length_b   1.000
_cell.length_c   1.000
_cell.angle_alpha   90.00
_cell.angle_beta   90.00
_cell.angle_gamma   90.00
#
_symmetry.space_group_name_H-M   'P 1'
#
loop_
_entity.id
_entity.type
_entity.pdbx_description
1 polymer ?
#
loop_
_entity_poly.entity_id
_entity_poly.type
_entity_poly.pdbx_seq_one_letter_code
_entity_poly.pdbx_strand_id
1 'polypeptide(L)'
;MPPPPPPPPAPASGSDVLSLWSAGLVAQAQLAASTALADLEAIEVELGVLAARVAWQSPAAEAFRDLASACRGAVRTLVGEVDTARDELRVLARSVAPVS
;
A
#
# COMPACT_ATOMS: atom_id res chain seq x y z
N MET A 1 50.66 20.55 23.07
CA MET A 1 50.29 19.15 22.74
C MET A 1 49.02 19.19 21.92
N PRO A 2 48.99 18.62 20.71
CA PRO A 2 47.75 18.48 19.97
C PRO A 2 46.77 17.56 20.73
N PRO A 3 45.45 17.81 20.67
CA PRO A 3 44.46 16.91 21.26
C PRO A 3 44.53 15.53 20.60
N PRO A 4 44.23 14.46 21.36
CA PRO A 4 44.17 13.12 20.77
C PRO A 4 43.12 13.09 19.66
N PRO A 5 43.38 12.35 18.56
CA PRO A 5 42.39 12.16 17.51
C PRO A 5 41.11 11.54 18.11
N PRO A 6 39.93 11.91 17.60
CA PRO A 6 38.69 11.31 18.05
C PRO A 6 38.73 9.79 17.80
N PRO A 7 38.10 8.99 18.68
CA PRO A 7 38.01 7.56 18.47
C PRO A 7 37.27 7.26 17.16
N PRO A 8 37.65 6.19 16.44
CA PRO A 8 36.91 5.76 15.26
C PRO A 8 35.44 5.45 15.64
N PRO A 9 34.48 5.71 14.75
CA PRO A 9 33.09 5.35 14.99
C PRO A 9 32.99 3.84 15.23
N ALA A 10 32.18 3.46 16.23
CA ALA A 10 31.94 2.05 16.53
C ALA A 10 31.35 1.35 15.29
N PRO A 11 31.74 0.11 14.99
CA PRO A 11 31.09 -0.66 13.94
C PRO A 11 29.61 -0.80 14.27
N ALA A 12 28.74 -0.61 13.26
CA ALA A 12 27.32 -0.86 13.40
C ALA A 12 27.10 -2.26 13.98
N SER A 13 26.31 -2.36 15.05
CA SER A 13 26.03 -3.66 15.65
C SER A 13 25.14 -4.46 14.69
N GLY A 14 25.21 -5.80 14.73
CA GLY A 14 24.34 -6.65 13.90
C GLY A 14 22.84 -6.36 14.11
N SER A 15 22.46 -5.84 15.30
CA SER A 15 21.12 -5.35 15.61
C SER A 15 20.71 -4.12 14.79
N ASP A 16 21.64 -3.19 14.53
CA ASP A 16 21.37 -1.96 13.76
C ASP A 16 21.12 -2.29 12.28
N VAL A 17 21.90 -3.24 11.74
CA VAL A 17 21.75 -3.72 10.37
C VAL A 17 20.41 -4.43 10.16
N LEU A 18 19.99 -5.28 11.11
CA LEU A 18 18.68 -5.94 11.07
C LEU A 18 17.51 -4.95 11.20
N SER A 19 17.65 -3.92 12.04
CA SER A 19 16.66 -2.85 12.18
C SER A 19 16.49 -2.04 10.88
N LEU A 20 17.60 -1.68 10.22
CA LEU A 20 17.56 -0.95 8.94
C LEU A 20 16.96 -1.80 7.81
N TRP A 21 17.33 -3.08 7.76
CA TRP A 21 16.79 -4.00 6.75
C TRP A 21 15.28 -4.19 6.89
N SER A 22 14.80 -4.43 8.12
CA SER A 22 13.37 -4.58 8.39
C SER A 22 12.59 -3.29 8.15
N ALA A 23 13.13 -2.12 8.50
CA ALA A 23 12.54 -0.83 8.15
C ALA A 23 12.41 -0.64 6.63
N GLY A 24 13.44 -1.04 5.87
CA GLY A 24 13.43 -0.99 4.40
C GLY A 24 12.34 -1.88 3.79
N LEU A 25 12.17 -3.10 4.29
CA LEU A 25 11.11 -4.00 3.84
C LEU A 25 9.71 -3.44 4.11
N VAL A 26 9.49 -2.88 5.31
CA VAL A 26 8.20 -2.28 5.67
C VAL A 26 7.89 -1.10 4.77
N ALA A 27 8.89 -0.25 4.46
CA ALA A 27 8.71 0.87 3.54
C ALA A 27 8.36 0.40 2.11
N GLN A 28 9.00 -0.65 1.61
CA GLN A 28 8.67 -1.24 0.31
C GLN A 28 7.25 -1.82 0.28
N ALA A 29 6.84 -2.52 1.35
CA ALA A 29 5.49 -3.06 1.47
C ALA A 29 4.43 -1.94 1.50
N GLN A 30 4.68 -0.84 2.21
CA GLN A 30 3.79 0.33 2.23
C GLN A 30 3.67 0.99 0.85
N LEU A 31 4.78 1.09 0.11
CA LEU A 31 4.76 1.62 -1.25
C LEU A 31 3.92 0.72 -2.17
N ALA A 32 4.14 -0.59 -2.12
CA ALA A 32 3.37 -1.56 -2.91
C ALA A 32 1.86 -1.50 -2.57
N ALA A 33 1.51 -1.42 -1.28
CA ALA A 33 0.12 -1.27 -0.85
C ALA A 33 -0.51 0.04 -1.37
N SER A 34 0.25 1.14 -1.38
CA SER A 34 -0.21 2.43 -1.88
C SER A 34 -0.44 2.41 -3.40
N THR A 35 0.44 1.76 -4.15
CA THR A 35 0.24 1.54 -5.60
C THR A 35 -1.00 0.69 -5.86
N ALA A 36 -1.16 -0.42 -5.14
CA ALA A 36 -2.31 -1.29 -5.28
C ALA A 36 -3.64 -0.56 -4.98
N LEU A 37 -3.68 0.31 -3.96
CA LEU A 37 -4.86 1.13 -3.67
C LEU A 37 -5.19 2.07 -4.83
N ALA A 38 -4.20 2.77 -5.38
CA ALA A 38 -4.41 3.68 -6.50
C ALA A 38 -4.93 2.93 -7.74
N ASP A 39 -4.39 1.75 -8.03
CA ASP A 39 -4.83 0.91 -9.14
C ASP A 39 -6.28 0.42 -8.93
N LEU A 40 -6.63 -0.01 -7.71
CA LEU A 40 -7.98 -0.45 -7.38
C LEU A 40 -9.00 0.70 -7.50
N GLU A 41 -8.66 1.88 -6.99
CA GLU A 41 -9.51 3.08 -7.12
C GLU A 41 -9.73 3.46 -8.58
N ALA A 42 -8.68 3.39 -9.41
CA ALA A 42 -8.80 3.64 -10.85
C ALA A 42 -9.73 2.62 -11.53
N ILE A 43 -9.59 1.33 -11.22
CA ILE A 43 -10.48 0.28 -11.73
C ILE A 43 -11.94 0.53 -11.32
N GLU A 44 -12.20 0.96 -10.07
CA GLU A 44 -13.56 1.25 -9.63
C GLU A 44 -14.21 2.37 -10.46
N VAL A 45 -13.44 3.43 -10.72
CA VAL A 45 -13.89 4.57 -11.53
C VAL A 45 -14.15 4.15 -12.97
N GLU A 46 -13.22 3.42 -13.59
CA GLU A 46 -13.36 2.95 -14.97
C GLU A 46 -14.59 2.05 -15.16
N LEU A 47 -14.82 1.10 -14.24
CA LEU A 47 -16.02 0.26 -14.25
C LEU A 47 -17.30 1.09 -14.15
N GLY A 48 -17.30 2.13 -13.30
CA GLY A 48 -18.42 3.06 -13.18
C GLY A 48 -18.71 3.81 -14.49
N VAL A 49 -17.66 4.29 -15.17
CA VAL A 49 -17.76 4.98 -16.45
C VAL A 49 -18.27 4.04 -17.55
N LEU A 50 -17.74 2.81 -17.63
CA LEU A 50 -18.18 1.82 -18.60
C LEU A 50 -19.65 1.45 -18.42
N ALA A 51 -20.09 1.22 -17.18
CA ALA A 51 -21.49 0.95 -16.86
C ALA A 51 -22.42 2.11 -17.28
N ALA A 52 -21.99 3.36 -17.06
CA ALA A 52 -22.76 4.55 -17.43
C ALA A 52 -22.87 4.77 -18.96
N ARG A 53 -21.91 4.27 -19.76
CA ARG A 53 -21.96 4.35 -21.23
C ARG A 53 -23.00 3.42 -21.86
N VAL A 54 -23.47 2.41 -21.12
CA VAL A 54 -24.50 1.48 -21.61
C VAL A 54 -25.88 2.15 -21.52
N ALA A 55 -26.20 2.92 -22.56
CA ALA A 55 -27.42 3.73 -22.65
C ALA A 55 -28.65 2.97 -23.21
N TRP A 56 -28.48 1.75 -23.70
CA TRP A 56 -29.59 0.95 -24.23
C TRP A 56 -30.24 0.08 -23.15
N GLN A 57 -31.52 -0.23 -23.36
CA GLN A 57 -32.30 -1.12 -22.50
C GLN A 57 -32.45 -2.48 -23.21
N SER A 58 -31.69 -3.46 -22.74
CA SER A 58 -31.80 -4.85 -23.14
C SER A 58 -31.34 -5.76 -21.98
N PRO A 59 -31.71 -7.05 -21.99
CA PRO A 59 -31.24 -8.00 -20.98
C PRO A 59 -29.70 -8.06 -20.88
N ALA A 60 -29.00 -7.90 -22.00
CA ALA A 60 -27.54 -7.84 -22.02
C ALA A 60 -26.98 -6.58 -21.35
N ALA A 61 -27.64 -5.42 -21.52
CA ALA A 61 -27.25 -4.19 -20.84
C ALA A 61 -27.47 -4.26 -19.32
N GLU A 62 -28.56 -4.88 -18.88
CA GLU A 62 -28.83 -5.13 -17.47
C GLU A 62 -27.78 -6.05 -16.86
N ALA A 63 -27.53 -7.21 -17.48
CA ALA A 63 -26.50 -8.15 -17.04
C ALA A 63 -25.11 -7.51 -16.95
N PHE A 64 -24.75 -6.64 -17.91
CA PHE A 64 -23.48 -5.91 -17.86
C PHE A 64 -23.44 -4.93 -16.68
N ARG A 65 -24.49 -4.14 -16.45
CA ARG A 65 -24.55 -3.19 -15.32
C ARG A 65 -24.52 -3.91 -13.97
N ASP A 66 -25.19 -5.04 -13.85
CA ASP A 66 -25.19 -5.87 -12.64
C ASP A 66 -23.79 -6.44 -12.37
N LEU A 67 -23.13 -6.98 -13.41
CA LEU A 67 -21.77 -7.48 -13.28
C LEU A 67 -20.79 -6.36 -12.94
N ALA A 68 -20.89 -5.19 -13.59
CA ALA A 68 -20.07 -4.03 -13.27
C ALA A 68 -20.28 -3.57 -11.82
N SER A 69 -21.53 -3.58 -11.32
CA SER A 69 -21.85 -3.29 -9.93
C SER A 69 -21.21 -4.30 -8.96
N ALA A 70 -21.32 -5.59 -9.27
CA ALA A 70 -20.70 -6.66 -8.47
C ALA A 70 -19.16 -6.52 -8.43
N CYS A 71 -18.53 -6.27 -9.59
CA CYS A 71 -17.08 -6.02 -9.67
C CYS A 71 -16.67 -4.80 -8.82
N ARG A 72 -17.42 -3.69 -8.88
CA ARG A 72 -17.14 -2.51 -8.04
C ARG A 72 -17.28 -2.82 -6.56
N GLY A 73 -18.26 -3.64 -6.16
CA GLY A 73 -18.40 -4.11 -4.77
C GLY A 73 -17.18 -4.92 -4.31
N ALA A 74 -16.68 -5.82 -5.15
CA ALA A 74 -15.46 -6.58 -4.87
C ALA A 74 -14.23 -5.68 -4.76
N VAL A 75 -14.07 -4.71 -5.67
CA VAL A 75 -12.97 -3.73 -5.64
C VAL A 75 -12.98 -2.93 -4.34
N ARG A 76 -14.13 -2.43 -3.88
CA ARG A 76 -14.23 -1.71 -2.59
C ARG A 76 -13.84 -2.57 -1.39
N THR A 77 -14.18 -3.86 -1.44
CA THR A 77 -13.78 -4.80 -0.38
C THR A 77 -12.27 -4.93 -0.34
N LEU A 78 -11.64 -5.13 -1.50
CA LEU A 78 -10.18 -5.18 -1.64
C LEU A 78 -9.51 -3.87 -1.20
N VAL A 79 -10.07 -2.71 -1.54
CA VAL A 79 -9.57 -1.41 -1.07
C VAL A 79 -9.54 -1.36 0.46
N GLY A 80 -10.62 -1.78 1.13
CA GLY A 80 -10.66 -1.82 2.60
C GLY A 80 -9.63 -2.77 3.22
N GLU A 81 -9.44 -3.95 2.61
CA GLU A 81 -8.44 -4.93 3.06
C GLU A 81 -7.01 -4.41 2.89
N VAL A 82 -6.69 -3.82 1.73
CA VAL A 82 -5.36 -3.27 1.45
C VAL A 82 -5.09 -2.04 2.32
N ASP A 83 -6.08 -1.19 2.57
CA ASP A 83 -5.93 -0.03 3.46
C ASP A 83 -5.66 -0.46 4.90
N THR A 84 -6.37 -1.49 5.39
CA THR A 84 -6.12 -2.10 6.70
C THR A 84 -4.69 -2.64 6.79
N ALA A 85 -4.25 -3.42 5.78
CA ALA A 85 -2.89 -3.95 5.74
C ALA A 85 -1.83 -2.82 5.70
N ARG A 86 -2.10 -1.73 4.98
CA ARG A 86 -1.24 -0.54 4.94
C ARG A 86 -1.14 0.12 6.31
N ASP A 87 -2.23 0.22 7.06
CA ASP A 87 -2.24 0.76 8.41
C ASP A 87 -1.48 -0.12 9.41
N GLU A 88 -1.62 -1.45 9.30
CA GLU A 88 -0.80 -2.39 10.07
C GLU A 88 0.70 -2.22 9.76
N LEU A 89 1.06 -2.05 8.50
CA LEU A 89 2.43 -1.74 8.10
C LEU A 89 2.91 -0.39 8.66
N ARG A 90 2.04 0.62 8.80
CA ARG A 90 2.38 1.91 9.45
C ARG A 90 2.60 1.77 10.95
N VAL A 91 1.81 0.93 11.62
CA VAL A 91 2.04 0.57 13.03
C VAL A 91 3.38 -0.14 13.17
N LEU A 92 3.66 -1.13 12.32
CA LEU A 92 4.91 -1.87 12.32
C LEU A 92 6.11 -0.93 12.06
N ALA A 93 6.02 -0.04 11.08
CA ALA A 93 7.08 0.92 10.77
C ALA A 93 7.48 1.77 12.00
N ARG A 94 6.51 2.20 12.81
CA ARG A 94 6.76 2.95 14.05
C ARG A 94 7.47 2.14 15.12
N SER A 95 7.24 0.83 15.16
CA SER A 95 7.89 -0.08 16.12
C SER A 95 9.33 -0.46 15.71
N VAL A 96 9.67 -0.31 14.43
CA VAL A 96 10.97 -0.68 13.85
C VAL A 96 11.87 0.55 13.64
N ALA A 97 11.32 1.76 13.76
CA ALA A 97 12.11 2.99 13.72
C ALA A 97 13.10 3.03 14.90
N PRO A 98 14.39 3.32 14.65
CA PRO A 98 15.37 3.40 15.72
C PRO A 98 14.98 4.51 16.70
N VAL A 99 14.93 4.18 17.99
CA VAL A 99 14.81 5.19 19.06
C VAL A 99 16.05 6.07 18.96
N SER A 100 15.85 7.32 18.58
CA SER A 100 16.92 8.33 18.49
C SER A 100 17.46 8.70 19.87
#